data_AF-A0A369JGS3-F1
#
_entry.id   AF-A0A369JGS3-F1
#
_cell.length_a   1.000
_cell.length_b   1.000
_cell.length_c   1.000
_cell.angle_alpha   90.00
_cell.angle_beta   90.00
_cell.angle_gamma   90.00
#
_symmetry.space_group_name_H-M   'P 1'
#
loop_
_entity.id
_entity.type
_entity.pdbx_description
1 polymer ?
#
loop_
_entity_poly.entity_id
_entity_poly.type
_entity_poly.pdbx_seq_one_letter_code
_entity_poly.pdbx_strand_id
1 'polypeptide(L)'
;MQLARRAQAVARCSPSRPAHLLCALPSCARVLPTRSHSTSPALPWFIDDAPVPQKFTSRSNPPHLAQKSTSTPPLPKNTPSTLRELHAHLAQSPHLDPSTLVVAESMAPPPGPALPRRMPQGRRKRGGTYAGESSYDVPGGIWNWVVMAQVKEGTENKGGIESVVRIIRKTLLTMDPPLPIPPNSKRRMHNGWAMVDAGDFAVHILSKEAKEKYFSRWSEWE
;
A
#
# COMPACT_ATOMS: atom_id res chain seq x y z
N MET A 1 17.71 -46.34 43.72
CA MET A 1 18.87 -45.83 42.94
C MET A 1 18.53 -44.45 42.40
N GLN A 2 19.57 -43.65 42.18
CA GLN A 2 19.60 -42.19 42.19
C GLN A 2 18.81 -41.47 41.08
N LEU A 3 18.31 -40.29 41.47
CA LEU A 3 17.82 -39.20 40.64
C LEU A 3 18.90 -38.66 39.69
N ALA A 4 18.50 -38.27 38.47
CA ALA A 4 19.28 -37.32 37.67
C ALA A 4 18.34 -36.34 36.94
N ARG A 5 18.10 -35.19 37.58
CA ARG A 5 17.58 -33.97 36.95
C ARG A 5 18.70 -33.38 36.09
N ARG A 6 18.41 -33.08 34.81
CA ARG A 6 19.30 -32.25 33.98
C ARG A 6 18.64 -30.90 33.75
N ALA A 7 19.31 -29.88 34.26
CA ALA A 7 18.96 -28.47 34.13
C ALA A 7 19.96 -27.77 33.20
N GLN A 8 19.55 -26.57 32.74
CA GLN A 8 20.34 -25.48 32.13
C GLN A 8 20.62 -25.62 30.61
N ALA A 9 20.59 -24.55 29.81
CA ALA A 9 20.90 -23.16 30.12
C ALA A 9 20.06 -22.15 29.30
N VAL A 10 19.69 -21.04 29.94
CA VAL A 10 19.10 -19.85 29.32
C VAL A 10 20.24 -18.90 28.96
N ALA A 11 20.52 -18.73 27.67
CA ALA A 11 21.47 -17.73 27.19
C ALA A 11 20.81 -16.35 27.23
N ARG A 12 21.24 -15.50 28.17
CA ARG A 12 20.92 -14.07 28.21
C ARG A 12 21.93 -13.34 27.34
N CYS A 13 21.49 -12.80 26.19
CA CYS A 13 22.28 -11.84 25.42
C CYS A 13 21.91 -10.43 25.87
N SER A 14 22.87 -9.77 26.52
CA SER A 14 22.84 -8.34 26.83
C SER A 14 23.13 -7.50 25.57
N PRO A 15 22.37 -6.44 25.27
CA PRO A 15 22.81 -5.43 24.30
C PRO A 15 23.67 -4.35 24.98
N SER A 16 24.93 -4.28 24.56
CA SER A 16 25.84 -3.16 24.83
C SER A 16 25.48 -1.94 23.98
N ARG A 17 25.50 -0.76 24.59
CA ARG A 17 25.35 0.58 24.01
C ARG A 17 26.38 0.85 22.89
N PRO A 18 26.17 1.86 22.03
CA PRO A 18 26.73 3.17 22.37
C PRO A 18 25.82 4.36 22.05
N ALA A 19 26.00 5.40 22.87
CA ALA A 19 25.44 6.73 22.69
C ALA A 19 26.12 7.42 21.49
N HIS A 20 25.32 7.92 20.54
CA HIS A 20 25.79 8.80 19.48
C HIS A 20 25.29 10.23 19.71
N LEU A 21 26.22 11.02 20.26
CA LEU A 21 26.62 12.35 19.80
C LEU A 21 25.54 13.22 19.14
N LEU A 22 25.07 14.19 19.93
CA LEU A 22 24.39 15.39 19.49
C LEU A 22 25.39 16.29 18.73
N CYS A 23 25.29 16.33 17.40
CA CYS A 23 25.91 17.41 16.62
C CYS A 23 24.96 18.60 16.60
N ALA A 24 25.28 19.61 17.42
CA ALA A 24 24.74 20.95 17.30
C ALA A 24 25.23 21.58 15.98
N LEU A 25 24.31 22.03 15.13
CA LEU A 25 24.66 22.80 13.95
C LEU A 25 24.81 24.28 14.31
N PRO A 26 25.79 25.00 13.73
CA PRO A 26 26.00 26.42 13.97
C PRO A 26 24.89 27.27 13.34
N SER A 27 24.36 28.18 14.14
CA SER A 27 23.45 29.25 13.74
C SER A 27 24.19 30.26 12.86
N CYS A 28 23.99 30.18 11.55
CA CYS A 28 24.42 31.23 10.63
C CYS A 28 23.40 32.38 10.65
N ALA A 29 23.70 33.40 11.45
CA ALA A 29 23.00 34.68 11.40
C ALA A 29 23.25 35.36 10.03
N ARG A 30 22.22 35.41 9.19
CA ARG A 30 22.21 36.25 7.98
C ARG A 30 21.98 37.70 8.38
N VAL A 31 23.02 38.52 8.25
CA VAL A 31 22.90 39.98 8.23
C VAL A 31 22.36 40.39 6.87
N LEU A 32 21.14 40.93 6.84
CA LEU A 32 20.54 41.57 5.68
C LEU A 32 20.78 43.08 5.77
N PRO A 33 21.37 43.73 4.75
CA PRO A 33 21.36 45.18 4.65
C PRO A 33 20.03 45.64 4.04
N THR A 34 19.14 46.21 4.86
CA THR A 34 17.96 46.93 4.35
C THR A 34 18.35 48.37 4.03
N ARG A 35 18.72 48.57 2.77
CA ARG A 35 18.95 49.88 2.16
C ARG A 35 17.60 50.57 1.96
N SER A 36 17.33 51.58 2.78
CA SER A 36 16.21 52.50 2.63
C SER A 36 16.43 53.38 1.41
N HIS A 37 15.79 53.04 0.29
CA HIS A 37 15.61 53.96 -0.83
C HIS A 37 14.15 54.33 -0.95
N SER A 38 13.85 55.52 -0.43
CA SER A 38 12.63 56.26 -0.67
C SER A 38 12.72 56.95 -2.03
N THR A 39 12.06 56.41 -3.03
CA THR A 39 11.59 57.20 -4.17
C THR A 39 10.44 56.44 -4.82
N SER A 40 9.25 57.04 -4.73
CA SER A 40 8.01 56.79 -5.49
C SER A 40 7.86 55.41 -6.18
N PRO A 41 6.80 54.63 -5.88
CA PRO A 41 6.51 53.42 -6.64
C PRO A 41 6.10 53.84 -8.06
N ALA A 42 7.07 53.96 -8.96
CA ALA A 42 6.83 53.87 -10.38
C ALA A 42 6.23 52.49 -10.59
N LEU A 43 4.93 52.45 -10.86
CA LEU A 43 4.30 51.20 -11.27
C LEU A 43 5.16 50.66 -12.42
N PRO A 44 5.67 49.43 -12.28
CA PRO A 44 6.49 48.87 -13.32
C PRO A 44 5.66 48.82 -14.61
N TRP A 45 6.33 49.07 -15.74
CA TRP A 45 5.77 49.27 -17.10
C TRP A 45 4.77 48.20 -17.60
N PHE A 46 4.56 47.12 -16.85
CA PHE A 46 3.65 46.03 -17.15
C PHE A 46 2.33 46.08 -16.35
N ILE A 47 2.10 47.10 -15.52
CA ILE A 47 0.81 47.33 -14.87
C ILE A 47 0.10 48.47 -15.59
N ASP A 48 -0.86 48.12 -16.43
CA ASP A 48 -1.76 49.09 -17.06
C ASP A 48 -2.73 49.66 -16.00
N ASP A 49 -2.81 50.99 -15.90
CA ASP A 49 -3.66 51.71 -14.93
C ASP A 49 -5.18 51.60 -15.21
N ALA A 50 -5.57 50.93 -16.28
CA ALA A 50 -6.96 50.75 -16.66
C ALA A 50 -7.50 49.42 -16.07
N PRO A 51 -8.48 49.45 -15.15
CA PRO A 51 -9.23 48.25 -14.79
C PRO A 51 -10.10 47.84 -15.97
N VAL A 52 -9.51 47.20 -16.98
CA VAL A 52 -10.27 46.50 -18.01
C VAL A 52 -11.01 45.39 -17.27
N PRO A 53 -12.35 45.32 -17.34
CA PRO A 53 -13.09 44.19 -16.80
C PRO A 53 -12.69 42.96 -17.60
N GLN A 54 -11.60 42.30 -17.15
CA GLN A 54 -11.15 41.02 -17.66
C GLN A 54 -12.25 40.03 -17.31
N LYS A 55 -13.18 39.85 -18.23
CA LYS A 55 -13.92 38.60 -18.34
C LYS A 55 -12.84 37.56 -18.52
N PHE A 56 -12.44 36.90 -17.42
CA PHE A 56 -11.55 35.75 -17.45
C PHE A 56 -12.26 34.68 -18.25
N THR A 57 -12.15 34.74 -19.58
CA THR A 57 -12.45 33.64 -20.46
C THR A 57 -11.47 32.56 -20.04
N SER A 58 -11.99 31.57 -19.30
CA SER A 58 -11.25 30.43 -18.81
C SER A 58 -10.38 29.90 -19.95
N ARG A 59 -9.07 30.13 -19.88
CA ARG A 59 -8.14 29.62 -20.88
C ARG A 59 -8.31 28.11 -20.89
N SER A 60 -8.67 27.54 -22.04
CA SER A 60 -8.74 26.10 -22.20
C SER A 60 -7.39 25.52 -21.77
N ASN A 61 -7.39 24.57 -20.83
CA ASN A 61 -6.17 23.92 -20.40
C ASN A 61 -5.42 23.41 -21.63
N PRO A 62 -4.10 23.64 -21.73
CA PRO A 62 -3.35 23.22 -22.89
C PRO A 62 -3.47 21.70 -23.02
N PRO A 63 -3.49 21.15 -24.25
CA PRO A 63 -3.85 19.75 -24.51
C PRO A 63 -2.95 18.72 -23.80
N HIS A 64 -1.72 19.11 -23.42
CA HIS A 64 -0.81 18.27 -22.64
C HIS A 64 -1.14 18.21 -21.13
N LEU A 65 -1.94 19.15 -20.62
CA LEU A 65 -2.50 19.18 -19.26
C LEU A 65 -3.97 18.75 -19.24
N ALA A 66 -4.49 18.15 -20.32
CA ALA A 66 -5.79 17.50 -20.30
C ALA A 66 -5.75 16.50 -19.15
N GLN A 67 -6.39 16.88 -18.03
CA GLN A 67 -6.55 16.04 -16.86
C GLN A 67 -7.31 14.84 -17.38
N LYS A 68 -6.59 13.76 -17.66
CA LYS A 68 -7.19 12.46 -17.93
C LYS A 68 -8.11 12.25 -16.74
N SER A 69 -9.42 12.35 -16.97
CA SER A 69 -10.41 12.18 -15.94
C SER A 69 -10.28 10.74 -15.51
N THR A 70 -9.42 10.50 -14.52
CA THR A 70 -9.17 9.21 -13.91
C THR A 70 -10.40 8.92 -13.07
N SER A 71 -11.48 8.60 -13.76
CA SER A 71 -12.70 8.10 -13.15
C SER A 71 -12.31 6.79 -12.49
N THR A 72 -12.42 6.75 -11.17
CA THR A 72 -12.26 5.53 -10.40
C THR A 72 -13.37 4.54 -10.82
N PRO A 73 -13.06 3.25 -10.99
CA PRO A 73 -14.08 2.23 -11.24
C PRO A 73 -15.20 2.28 -10.19
N PRO A 74 -16.46 2.03 -10.58
CA PRO A 74 -17.56 1.98 -9.62
C PRO A 74 -17.38 0.79 -8.66
N LEU A 75 -17.65 1.03 -7.37
CA LEU A 75 -17.64 -0.01 -6.35
C LEU A 75 -18.83 -0.98 -6.55
N PRO A 76 -18.64 -2.29 -6.33
CA PRO A 76 -19.74 -3.24 -6.24
C PRO A 76 -20.75 -2.84 -5.16
N LYS A 77 -22.05 -3.10 -5.39
CA LYS A 77 -23.12 -2.71 -4.45
C LYS A 77 -22.99 -3.38 -3.08
N ASN A 78 -22.44 -4.59 -3.05
CA ASN A 78 -22.33 -5.42 -1.85
C ASN A 78 -21.05 -5.15 -1.04
N THR A 79 -20.27 -4.12 -1.39
CA THR A 79 -18.99 -3.84 -0.72
C THR A 79 -19.19 -3.40 0.75
N PRO A 80 -18.46 -4.01 1.71
CA PRO A 80 -18.41 -3.60 3.11
C PRO A 80 -18.14 -2.10 3.29
N SER A 81 -18.68 -1.49 4.35
CA SER A 81 -18.48 -0.06 4.66
C SER A 81 -16.99 0.28 4.86
N THR A 82 -16.26 -0.60 5.54
CA THR A 82 -14.80 -0.49 5.74
C THR A 82 -14.05 -0.37 4.43
N LEU A 83 -14.40 -1.20 3.43
CA LEU A 83 -13.79 -1.15 2.10
C LEU A 83 -14.17 0.10 1.31
N ARG A 84 -15.40 0.61 1.47
CA ARG A 84 -15.84 1.87 0.83
C ARG A 84 -15.04 3.07 1.35
N GLU A 85 -14.85 3.15 2.65
CA GLU A 85 -14.04 4.20 3.28
C GLU A 85 -12.55 4.09 2.88
N LEU A 86 -12.00 2.88 2.91
CA LEU A 86 -10.63 2.64 2.45
C LEU A 86 -10.45 3.06 0.99
N HIS A 87 -11.38 2.68 0.13
CA HIS A 87 -11.38 3.05 -1.29
C HIS A 87 -11.42 4.57 -1.48
N ALA A 88 -12.26 5.29 -0.74
CA ALA A 88 -12.32 6.75 -0.80
C ALA A 88 -10.97 7.40 -0.41
N HIS A 89 -10.28 6.86 0.61
CA HIS A 89 -8.95 7.33 0.98
C HIS A 89 -7.88 7.00 -0.07
N LEU A 90 -7.93 5.81 -0.66
CA LEU A 90 -6.97 5.39 -1.69
C LEU A 90 -7.14 6.18 -2.99
N ALA A 91 -8.37 6.51 -3.36
CA ALA A 91 -8.67 7.35 -4.53
C ALA A 91 -8.08 8.76 -4.43
N GLN A 92 -7.86 9.27 -3.20
CA GLN A 92 -7.22 10.56 -2.94
C GLN A 92 -5.68 10.48 -2.90
N SER A 93 -5.10 9.28 -2.96
CA SER A 93 -3.64 9.09 -2.83
C SER A 93 -2.91 9.56 -4.08
N PRO A 94 -1.87 10.42 -3.96
CA PRO A 94 -1.09 10.87 -5.12
C PRO A 94 -0.17 9.79 -5.71
N HIS A 95 0.01 8.67 -4.99
CA HIS A 95 0.89 7.57 -5.40
C HIS A 95 0.16 6.48 -6.19
N LEU A 96 -1.18 6.49 -6.19
CA LEU A 96 -1.99 5.50 -6.89
C LEU A 96 -2.52 6.05 -8.20
N ASP A 97 -2.72 5.17 -9.17
CA ASP A 97 -3.54 5.46 -10.33
C ASP A 97 -5.00 5.11 -10.00
N PRO A 98 -5.91 6.10 -9.87
CA PRO A 98 -7.28 5.84 -9.45
C PRO A 98 -8.04 4.96 -10.45
N SER A 99 -7.63 4.95 -11.72
CA SER A 99 -8.27 4.13 -12.75
C SER A 99 -8.01 2.63 -12.58
N THR A 100 -6.97 2.30 -11.79
CA THR A 100 -6.53 0.92 -11.56
C THR A 100 -6.95 0.37 -10.20
N LEU A 101 -7.62 1.19 -9.39
CA LEU A 101 -8.12 0.80 -8.08
C LEU A 101 -9.41 -0.01 -8.27
N VAL A 102 -9.31 -1.32 -8.02
CA VAL A 102 -10.42 -2.26 -8.20
C VAL A 102 -10.72 -2.93 -6.87
N VAL A 103 -12.01 -3.05 -6.54
CA VAL A 103 -12.51 -3.78 -5.38
C VAL A 103 -13.40 -4.90 -5.89
N ALA A 104 -13.02 -6.14 -5.61
CA ALA A 104 -13.73 -7.33 -6.09
C ALA A 104 -13.97 -8.32 -4.94
N GLU A 105 -15.01 -9.14 -5.10
CA GLU A 105 -15.21 -10.31 -4.24
C GLU A 105 -14.16 -11.37 -4.57
N SER A 106 -13.68 -12.06 -3.56
CA SER A 106 -12.68 -13.12 -3.72
C SER A 106 -13.35 -14.35 -4.34
N MET A 107 -13.00 -14.66 -5.58
CA MET A 107 -13.47 -15.87 -6.24
C MET A 107 -12.56 -17.04 -5.86
N ALA A 108 -13.14 -18.09 -5.30
CA ALA A 108 -12.42 -19.34 -5.06
C ALA A 108 -11.94 -19.92 -6.40
N PRO A 109 -10.69 -20.42 -6.50
CA PRO A 109 -10.26 -21.10 -7.70
C PRO A 109 -11.17 -22.30 -7.97
N PRO A 110 -11.42 -22.64 -9.25
CA PRO A 110 -12.22 -23.81 -9.58
C PRO A 110 -11.59 -25.05 -8.92
N PRO A 111 -12.41 -25.97 -8.40
CA PRO A 111 -11.89 -27.17 -7.76
C PRO A 111 -10.97 -27.90 -8.73
N GLY A 112 -9.81 -28.29 -8.22
CA GLY A 112 -8.84 -29.06 -9.01
C GLY A 112 -9.41 -30.42 -9.45
N PRO A 113 -8.76 -31.10 -10.40
CA PRO A 113 -9.13 -32.45 -10.77
C PRO A 113 -9.12 -33.34 -9.52
N ALA A 114 -10.11 -34.24 -9.41
CA ALA A 114 -10.23 -35.12 -8.26
C ALA A 114 -8.91 -35.85 -8.01
N LEU A 115 -8.36 -35.68 -6.80
CA LEU A 115 -7.15 -36.38 -6.41
C LEU A 115 -7.40 -37.90 -6.54
N PRO A 116 -6.39 -38.68 -6.95
CA PRO A 116 -6.54 -40.12 -7.06
C PRO A 116 -7.04 -40.68 -5.72
N ARG A 117 -8.14 -41.45 -5.75
CA ARG A 117 -8.80 -42.03 -4.57
C ARG A 117 -7.89 -42.91 -3.70
N ARG A 118 -6.72 -43.31 -4.21
CA ARG A 118 -5.74 -44.05 -3.43
C ARG A 118 -4.95 -43.08 -2.56
N MET A 119 -5.10 -43.24 -1.24
CA MET A 119 -4.10 -42.73 -0.30
C MET A 119 -2.71 -43.17 -0.77
N PRO A 120 -1.67 -42.31 -0.67
CA PRO A 120 -0.32 -42.70 -1.01
C PRO A 120 0.05 -43.94 -0.20
N GLN A 121 0.11 -45.09 -0.87
CA GLN A 121 0.36 -46.40 -0.26
C GLN A 121 1.87 -46.53 -0.01
N GLY A 122 2.37 -45.70 0.91
CA GLY A 122 3.77 -45.68 1.31
C GLY A 122 4.09 -46.90 2.17
N ARG A 123 4.82 -47.87 1.61
CA ARG A 123 5.47 -48.97 2.34
C ARG A 123 6.68 -48.42 3.13
N ARG A 124 6.47 -47.53 4.10
CA ARG A 124 7.52 -47.09 5.04
C ARG A 124 7.02 -47.16 6.48
N LYS A 125 7.76 -47.92 7.29
CA LYS A 125 7.44 -48.30 8.68
C LYS A 125 7.79 -47.22 9.72
N ARG A 126 8.00 -45.96 9.32
CA ARG A 126 8.33 -44.83 10.23
C ARG A 126 7.81 -43.51 9.67
N GLY A 127 6.85 -42.90 10.37
CA GLY A 127 6.30 -41.57 10.11
C GLY A 127 5.20 -41.56 9.03
N GLY A 128 3.94 -41.42 9.44
CA GLY A 128 2.80 -41.36 8.53
C GLY A 128 2.83 -40.11 7.65
N THR A 129 2.54 -40.28 6.35
CA THR A 129 2.37 -39.17 5.41
C THR A 129 0.96 -38.62 5.56
N TYR A 130 0.76 -37.71 6.51
CA TYR A 130 -0.43 -36.86 6.52
C TYR A 130 -0.35 -35.96 5.29
N ALA A 131 -1.36 -35.99 4.41
CA ALA A 131 -1.36 -35.18 3.18
C ALA A 131 -1.45 -33.67 3.48
N GLY A 132 -1.61 -33.28 4.75
CA GLY A 132 -1.96 -31.93 5.14
C GLY A 132 -3.44 -31.68 4.89
N GLU A 133 -4.05 -30.89 5.76
CA GLU A 133 -5.28 -30.19 5.41
C GLU A 133 -4.85 -29.08 4.46
N SER A 134 -5.34 -29.11 3.21
CA SER A 134 -4.99 -28.05 2.27
C SER A 134 -5.90 -26.86 2.55
N SER A 135 -5.38 -25.64 2.45
CA SER A 135 -6.18 -24.42 2.60
C SER A 135 -7.30 -24.29 1.56
N TYR A 136 -7.38 -25.22 0.60
CA TYR A 136 -8.43 -25.31 -0.42
C TYR A 136 -9.60 -26.23 -0.01
N ASP A 137 -9.48 -26.97 1.10
CA ASP A 137 -10.54 -27.87 1.58
C ASP A 137 -11.61 -27.15 2.41
N VAL A 138 -11.33 -25.92 2.88
CA VAL A 138 -12.32 -25.06 3.53
C VAL A 138 -13.12 -24.33 2.45
N PRO A 139 -14.45 -24.48 2.41
CA PRO A 139 -15.29 -23.74 1.47
C PRO A 139 -15.25 -22.25 1.80
N GLY A 140 -14.59 -21.47 0.93
CA GLY A 140 -14.36 -20.04 1.11
C GLY A 140 -12.86 -19.73 1.02
N GLY A 141 -12.49 -18.75 0.20
CA GLY A 141 -11.10 -18.28 0.17
C GLY A 141 -10.66 -17.76 1.53
N ILE A 142 -9.35 -17.60 1.73
CA ILE A 142 -8.79 -16.99 2.96
C ILE A 142 -9.39 -15.59 3.19
N TRP A 143 -9.70 -14.90 2.11
CA TRP A 143 -10.31 -13.58 2.11
C TRP A 143 -11.64 -13.63 1.35
N ASN A 144 -12.61 -12.84 1.80
CA ASN A 144 -13.90 -12.63 1.12
C ASN A 144 -13.82 -11.54 0.06
N TRP A 145 -12.91 -10.57 0.24
CA TRP A 145 -12.72 -9.45 -0.69
C TRP A 145 -11.25 -9.23 -1.01
N VAL A 146 -10.99 -8.73 -2.21
CA VAL A 146 -9.66 -8.35 -2.66
C VAL A 146 -9.71 -6.94 -3.22
N VAL A 147 -8.80 -6.09 -2.75
CA VAL A 147 -8.57 -4.75 -3.28
C VAL A 147 -7.26 -4.77 -4.04
N MET A 148 -7.32 -4.40 -5.32
CA MET A 148 -6.15 -4.25 -6.18
C MET A 148 -5.90 -2.76 -6.39
N ALA A 149 -4.68 -2.32 -6.08
CA ALA A 149 -4.25 -0.95 -6.28
C ALA A 149 -2.92 -0.96 -7.03
N GLN A 150 -2.86 -0.28 -8.17
CA GLN A 150 -1.59 -0.11 -8.90
C GLN A 150 -1.00 1.27 -8.60
N VAL A 151 0.28 1.24 -8.23
CA VAL A 151 1.08 2.44 -7.97
C VAL A 151 1.45 3.09 -9.29
N LYS A 152 1.48 4.42 -9.32
CA LYS A 152 1.86 5.19 -10.49
C LYS A 152 3.28 4.84 -10.91
N GLU A 153 3.47 4.60 -12.21
CA GLU A 153 4.76 4.27 -12.82
C GLU A 153 5.83 5.33 -12.48
N GLY A 154 7.02 4.87 -12.09
CA GLY A 154 8.15 5.69 -11.65
C GLY A 154 8.14 6.08 -10.16
N THR A 155 7.12 5.67 -9.40
CA THR A 155 7.05 5.89 -7.94
C THR A 155 7.27 4.64 -7.11
N GLU A 156 7.25 3.45 -7.73
CA GLU A 156 7.48 2.16 -7.09
C GLU A 156 8.84 2.06 -6.39
N ASN A 157 9.92 2.50 -7.05
CA ASN A 157 11.28 2.49 -6.46
C ASN A 157 11.55 3.65 -5.50
N LYS A 158 10.63 4.62 -5.40
CA LYS A 158 10.76 5.83 -4.59
C LYS A 158 9.96 5.78 -3.29
N GLY A 159 9.53 4.60 -2.88
CA GLY A 159 8.73 4.43 -1.66
C GLY A 159 7.23 4.60 -1.87
N GLY A 160 6.74 4.63 -3.11
CA GLY A 160 5.31 4.79 -3.42
C GLY A 160 4.47 3.65 -2.83
N ILE A 161 4.96 2.41 -2.94
CA ILE A 161 4.31 1.22 -2.36
C ILE A 161 4.24 1.36 -0.84
N GLU A 162 5.34 1.68 -0.17
CA GLU A 162 5.42 1.83 1.29
C GLU A 162 4.53 2.97 1.80
N SER A 163 4.44 4.07 1.05
CA SER A 163 3.56 5.20 1.34
C SER A 163 2.09 4.76 1.32
N VAL A 164 1.68 4.02 0.29
CA VAL A 164 0.32 3.47 0.19
C VAL A 164 0.04 2.46 1.30
N VAL A 165 0.97 1.53 1.59
CA VAL A 165 0.86 0.59 2.73
C VAL A 165 0.65 1.35 4.04
N ARG A 166 1.36 2.46 4.24
CA ARG A 166 1.21 3.30 5.44
C ARG A 166 -0.17 3.97 5.51
N ILE A 167 -0.70 4.45 4.39
CA ILE A 167 -2.05 5.02 4.31
C ILE A 167 -3.10 3.95 4.67
N ILE A 168 -3.00 2.76 4.09
CA ILE A 168 -3.92 1.64 4.36
C ILE A 168 -3.88 1.28 5.84
N ARG A 169 -2.68 1.04 6.39
CA ARG A 169 -2.57 0.70 7.82
C ARG A 169 -3.11 1.80 8.73
N LYS A 170 -2.84 3.08 8.41
CA LYS A 170 -3.35 4.20 9.19
C LYS A 170 -4.87 4.26 9.14
N THR A 171 -5.47 4.13 7.95
CA THR A 171 -6.93 4.19 7.77
C THR A 171 -7.61 3.05 8.51
N LEU A 172 -7.16 1.81 8.33
CA LEU A 172 -7.71 0.63 9.01
C LEU A 172 -7.57 0.67 10.54
N LEU A 173 -6.52 1.29 11.08
CA LEU A 173 -6.35 1.49 12.52
C LEU A 173 -7.17 2.67 13.07
N THR A 174 -7.61 3.59 12.22
CA THR A 174 -8.43 4.75 12.60
C THR A 174 -9.93 4.47 12.46
N MET A 175 -10.31 3.39 11.78
CA MET A 175 -11.70 2.94 11.66
C MET A 175 -12.27 2.53 13.02
N ASP A 176 -13.60 2.62 13.14
CA ASP A 176 -14.36 2.19 14.31
C ASP A 176 -15.27 1.02 13.92
N PRO A 177 -14.98 -0.23 14.31
CA PRO A 177 -13.91 -0.66 15.21
C PRO A 177 -12.51 -0.74 14.53
N PRO A 178 -11.43 -0.57 15.29
CA PRO A 178 -10.07 -0.66 14.74
C PRO A 178 -9.73 -2.11 14.38
N LEU A 179 -9.29 -2.32 13.15
CA LEU A 179 -8.93 -3.67 12.68
C LEU A 179 -7.55 -4.07 13.19
N PRO A 180 -7.39 -5.25 13.83
CA PRO A 180 -6.11 -5.72 14.32
C PRO A 180 -5.24 -6.18 13.14
N ILE A 181 -4.31 -5.34 12.72
CA ILE A 181 -3.36 -5.67 11.64
C ILE A 181 -2.05 -6.17 12.26
N PRO A 182 -1.44 -7.24 11.74
CA PRO A 182 -0.13 -7.68 12.20
C PRO A 182 0.92 -6.55 12.09
N PRO A 183 1.94 -6.53 12.95
CA PRO A 183 3.02 -5.55 12.86
C PRO A 183 3.70 -5.60 11.49
N ASN A 184 4.16 -4.44 10.99
CA ASN A 184 4.74 -4.34 9.65
C ASN A 184 6.03 -5.14 9.59
N SER A 185 6.05 -6.24 8.82
CA SER A 185 7.30 -6.93 8.53
C SER A 185 8.11 -6.05 7.58
N LYS A 186 9.21 -5.47 8.07
CA LYS A 186 10.10 -4.58 7.28
C LYS A 186 10.86 -5.31 6.17
N ARG A 187 10.39 -6.46 5.71
CA ARG A 187 11.04 -7.20 4.64
C ARG A 187 10.95 -6.32 3.39
N ARG A 188 12.10 -5.82 2.93
CA ARG A 188 12.18 -4.94 1.76
C ARG A 188 11.42 -5.59 0.61
N MET A 189 10.46 -4.85 0.07
CA MET A 189 9.57 -5.30 -0.99
C MET A 189 10.26 -5.11 -2.35
N HIS A 190 11.29 -5.92 -2.58
CA HIS A 190 12.15 -5.81 -3.78
C HIS A 190 11.44 -6.14 -5.10
N ASN A 191 10.21 -6.66 -5.05
CA ASN A 191 9.52 -7.20 -6.22
C ASN A 191 8.40 -6.28 -6.75
N GLY A 192 8.36 -5.01 -6.31
CA GLY A 192 7.31 -4.08 -6.72
C GLY A 192 5.91 -4.51 -6.30
N TRP A 193 5.80 -5.33 -5.26
CA TRP A 193 4.54 -5.87 -4.76
C TRP A 193 4.49 -5.84 -3.24
N ALA A 194 3.37 -5.40 -2.71
CA ALA A 194 3.01 -5.47 -1.31
C ALA A 194 1.60 -6.06 -1.14
N MET A 195 1.40 -6.76 -0.04
CA MET A 195 0.09 -7.23 0.38
C MET A 195 -0.15 -6.82 1.83
N VAL A 196 -1.33 -6.29 2.12
CA VAL A 196 -1.81 -6.04 3.48
C VAL A 196 -2.95 -7.00 3.74
N ASP A 197 -2.77 -7.84 4.77
CA ASP A 197 -3.79 -8.76 5.26
C ASP A 197 -4.61 -8.08 6.36
N ALA A 198 -5.92 -8.00 6.17
CA ALA A 198 -6.89 -7.43 7.10
C ALA A 198 -7.87 -8.47 7.66
N GLY A 199 -7.58 -9.77 7.51
CA GLY A 199 -8.45 -10.87 7.95
C GLY A 199 -9.54 -11.16 6.91
N ASP A 200 -10.56 -10.32 6.83
CA ASP A 200 -11.69 -10.55 5.92
C ASP A 200 -11.39 -10.19 4.46
N PHE A 201 -10.38 -9.35 4.25
CA PHE A 201 -9.97 -8.89 2.92
C PHE A 201 -8.47 -8.70 2.82
N ALA A 202 -7.97 -8.77 1.59
CA ALA A 202 -6.57 -8.47 1.26
C ALA A 202 -6.47 -7.26 0.35
N VAL A 203 -5.43 -6.45 0.58
CA VAL A 203 -5.09 -5.31 -0.30
C VAL A 203 -3.77 -5.61 -1.00
N HIS A 204 -3.81 -5.82 -2.31
CA HIS A 204 -2.64 -5.96 -3.17
C HIS A 204 -2.25 -4.60 -3.74
N ILE A 205 -1.01 -4.20 -3.51
CA ILE A 205 -0.43 -2.96 -3.99
C ILE A 205 0.68 -3.35 -4.96
N LEU A 206 0.49 -3.02 -6.22
CA LEU A 206 1.28 -3.57 -7.33
C LEU A 206 1.97 -2.45 -8.10
N SER A 207 3.20 -2.68 -8.53
CA SER A 207 3.78 -1.98 -9.65
C SER A 207 3.14 -2.46 -10.95
N LYS A 208 3.27 -1.66 -12.01
CA LYS A 208 2.83 -2.04 -13.36
C LYS A 208 3.43 -3.38 -13.79
N GLU A 209 4.74 -3.54 -13.63
CA GLU A 209 5.46 -4.76 -13.98
C GLU A 209 4.97 -5.98 -13.18
N ALA A 210 4.73 -5.83 -11.87
CA ALA A 210 4.24 -6.92 -11.04
C ALA A 210 2.80 -7.33 -11.43
N LYS A 211 1.94 -6.36 -11.73
CA LYS A 211 0.58 -6.60 -12.22
C LYS A 211 0.60 -7.39 -13.52
N GLU A 212 1.37 -6.94 -14.50
CA GLU A 212 1.48 -7.60 -15.81
C GLU A 212 2.07 -9.00 -15.71
N LYS A 213 3.03 -9.22 -14.80
CA LYS A 213 3.71 -10.51 -14.64
C LYS A 213 2.89 -11.56 -13.89
N TYR A 214 2.18 -11.17 -12.83
CA TYR A 214 1.52 -12.11 -11.92
C TYR A 214 0.00 -12.09 -12.01
N PHE A 215 -0.59 -10.98 -12.47
CA PHE A 215 -2.02 -10.73 -12.47
C PHE A 215 -2.56 -10.45 -13.89
N SER A 216 -1.89 -10.95 -14.93
CA SER A 216 -2.28 -10.72 -16.33
C SER A 216 -3.70 -11.22 -16.64
N ARG A 217 -4.15 -12.26 -15.94
CA ARG A 217 -5.49 -12.84 -16.08
C ARG A 217 -6.54 -12.19 -15.20
N TRP A 218 -6.21 -11.17 -14.40
CA TRP A 218 -7.18 -10.62 -13.44
C TRP A 218 -8.45 -10.07 -14.09
N SER A 219 -8.36 -9.58 -15.34
CA SER A 219 -9.54 -9.17 -16.11
C SER A 219 -10.53 -10.31 -16.39
N GLU A 220 -10.11 -11.57 -16.26
CA GLU A 220 -10.99 -12.75 -16.37
C GLU A 220 -11.80 -13.01 -15.08
N TRP A 221 -11.52 -12.26 -14.01
CA TRP A 221 -12.14 -12.38 -12.69
C TRP A 221 -13.16 -11.25 -12.42
N GLU A 222 -13.36 -10.34 -13.37
CA GLU A 222 -14.48 -9.37 -13.40
C GLU A 222 -15.74 -10.02 -14.01
#